data_AF-A0A060I2Y2-F1
#
_entry.id   AF-A0A060I2Y2-F1
#
_cell.length_a   1.000
_cell.length_b   1.000
_cell.length_c   1.000
_cell.angle_alpha   90.00
_cell.angle_beta   90.00
_cell.angle_gamma   90.00
#
_symmetry.space_group_name_H-M   'P 1'
#
loop_
_entity.id
_entity.type
_entity.pdbx_description
1 polymer ?
#
loop_
_entity_poly.entity_id
_entity_poly.type
_entity_poly.pdbx_seq_one_letter_code
_entity_poly.pdbx_strand_id
1 'polypeptide(L)'
;MEILASQFRAARALLGKDQEDVAAWVGLDRREVSRWEAAKYKLFSSDAEDLQKAFEKNGIEFLPATGALGAGVRWRKPGQKDRFRGAQFRAARAMANQSMRDLQEMSGVNRNFVTRLETAQIGGLNLETLKKLERAFARLHIELTPESETWGAGVRWTVPDPFSQPPTKEHS
;
A
#
# COMPACT_ATOMS: atom_id res chain seq x y z
N MET A 1 6.45 -9.61 11.98
CA MET A 1 5.48 -8.48 11.94
C MET A 1 5.63 -7.61 10.68
N GLU A 2 6.52 -7.94 9.74
CA GLU A 2 6.75 -7.13 8.53
C GLU A 2 5.53 -7.03 7.62
N ILE A 3 4.76 -8.11 7.52
CA ILE A 3 3.48 -8.14 6.80
C ILE A 3 2.52 -7.10 7.38
N LEU A 4 2.26 -7.12 8.69
CA LEU A 4 1.36 -6.17 9.33
C LEU A 4 1.87 -4.72 9.18
N ALA A 5 3.16 -4.50 9.33
CA ALA A 5 3.80 -3.20 9.11
C ALA A 5 3.58 -2.68 7.67
N SER A 6 3.67 -3.57 6.68
CA SER A 6 3.38 -3.24 5.27
C SER A 6 1.90 -2.93 5.04
N GLN A 7 0.99 -3.63 5.73
CA GLN A 7 -0.44 -3.34 5.67
C GLN A 7 -0.77 -1.98 6.27
N PHE A 8 -0.18 -1.59 7.41
CA PHE A 8 -0.37 -0.26 7.98
C PHE A 8 0.10 0.86 7.04
N ARG A 9 1.29 0.70 6.44
CA ARG A 9 1.81 1.62 5.42
C ARG A 9 0.86 1.76 4.24
N ALA A 10 0.39 0.63 3.73
CA ALA A 10 -0.54 0.59 2.61
C ALA A 10 -1.89 1.21 2.97
N ALA A 11 -2.47 0.89 4.13
CA ALA A 11 -3.76 1.40 4.58
C ALA A 11 -3.74 2.93 4.72
N ARG A 12 -2.69 3.46 5.36
CA ARG A 12 -2.50 4.90 5.51
C ARG A 12 -2.35 5.59 4.15
N ALA A 13 -1.54 5.02 3.27
CA ALA A 13 -1.37 5.55 1.91
C ALA A 13 -2.66 5.48 1.08
N LEU A 14 -3.46 4.43 1.24
CA LEU A 14 -4.75 4.28 0.56
C LEU A 14 -5.76 5.34 1.03
N LEU A 15 -5.77 5.67 2.32
CA LEU A 15 -6.57 6.78 2.86
C LEU A 15 -6.00 8.17 2.56
N GLY A 16 -4.78 8.23 2.03
CA GLY A 16 -4.08 9.49 1.80
C GLY A 16 -3.79 10.29 3.07
N LYS A 17 -3.61 9.59 4.21
CA LYS A 17 -3.37 10.18 5.53
C LYS A 17 -1.88 10.17 5.91
N ASP A 18 -1.50 11.07 6.80
CA ASP A 18 -0.16 11.10 7.37
C ASP A 18 -0.11 10.34 8.70
N GLN A 19 1.11 10.08 9.20
CA GLN A 19 1.28 9.35 10.47
C GLN A 19 0.63 10.06 11.65
N GLU A 20 0.59 11.40 11.62
CA GLU A 20 -0.04 12.22 12.68
C GLU A 20 -1.57 12.08 12.67
N ASP A 21 -2.21 12.10 11.49
CA ASP A 21 -3.65 11.86 11.38
C ASP A 21 -4.04 10.52 12.01
N VAL A 22 -3.30 9.47 11.66
CA VAL A 22 -3.57 8.11 12.12
C VAL A 22 -3.30 7.98 13.62
N ALA A 23 -2.20 8.57 14.10
CA ALA A 23 -1.85 8.58 15.52
C ALA A 23 -2.95 9.25 16.37
N ALA A 24 -3.52 10.36 15.87
CA ALA A 24 -4.61 11.07 16.52
C ALA A 24 -5.91 10.24 16.65
N TRP A 25 -6.15 9.25 15.79
CA TRP A 25 -7.34 8.38 15.90
C TRP A 25 -7.31 7.45 17.11
N VAL A 26 -6.12 7.03 17.51
CA VAL A 26 -5.89 6.05 18.58
C VAL A 26 -5.21 6.65 19.81
N GLY A 27 -4.90 7.95 19.79
CA GLY A 27 -4.24 8.64 20.90
C GLY A 27 -2.78 8.24 21.10
N LEU A 28 -2.11 7.73 20.07
CA LEU A 28 -0.70 7.36 20.09
C LEU A 28 0.20 8.52 19.65
N ASP A 29 1.49 8.43 19.91
CA ASP A 29 2.47 9.35 19.33
C ASP A 29 2.78 8.97 17.88
N ARG A 30 3.09 9.98 17.04
CA ARG A 30 3.51 9.78 15.64
C ARG A 30 4.66 8.78 15.51
N ARG A 31 5.61 8.80 16.47
CA ARG A 31 6.77 7.89 16.48
C ARG A 31 6.36 6.44 16.72
N GLU A 32 5.28 6.19 17.47
CA GLU A 32 4.77 4.84 17.70
C GLU A 32 4.19 4.26 16.41
N VAL A 33 3.35 5.02 15.71
CA VAL A 33 2.86 4.65 14.37
C VAL A 33 4.03 4.38 13.42
N SER A 34 5.03 5.26 13.41
CA SER A 34 6.23 5.06 12.57
C SER A 34 7.00 3.78 12.93
N ARG A 35 7.06 3.39 14.21
CA ARG A 35 7.74 2.14 14.64
C ARG A 35 6.94 0.90 14.22
N TRP A 36 5.62 0.97 14.27
CA TRP A 36 4.73 -0.07 13.74
C TRP A 36 4.94 -0.26 12.24
N GLU A 37 4.92 0.83 11.48
CA GLU A 37 5.14 0.81 10.02
C GLU A 37 6.54 0.33 9.62
N ALA A 38 7.55 0.56 10.47
CA ALA A 38 8.92 0.12 10.28
C ALA A 38 9.21 -1.30 10.83
N ALA A 39 8.17 -2.04 11.23
CA ALA A 39 8.27 -3.39 11.80
C ALA A 39 9.24 -3.49 13.00
N LYS A 40 9.37 -2.41 13.78
CA LYS A 40 10.28 -2.37 14.94
C LYS A 40 9.75 -3.14 16.15
N TYR A 41 8.44 -3.38 16.21
CA TYR A 41 7.82 -4.21 17.23
C TYR A 41 7.81 -5.69 16.83
N LYS A 42 8.13 -6.55 17.79
CA LYS A 42 8.20 -8.01 17.58
C LYS A 42 6.89 -8.72 17.95
N LEU A 43 6.04 -8.09 18.75
CA LEU A 43 4.80 -8.66 19.29
C LEU A 43 3.62 -7.79 18.87
N PHE A 44 2.46 -8.42 18.71
CA PHE A 44 1.19 -7.73 18.52
C PHE A 44 0.70 -7.20 19.88
N SER A 45 0.62 -5.88 20.04
CA SER A 45 0.13 -5.23 21.27
C SER A 45 -1.32 -4.74 21.10
N SER A 46 -1.93 -4.29 22.19
CA SER A 46 -3.23 -3.59 22.14
C SER A 46 -3.19 -2.42 21.16
N ASP A 47 -2.10 -1.65 21.14
CA ASP A 47 -1.95 -0.49 20.25
C ASP A 47 -2.05 -0.87 18.76
N ALA A 48 -1.51 -2.04 18.38
CA ALA A 48 -1.63 -2.54 17.02
C ALA A 48 -3.07 -2.95 16.68
N GLU A 49 -3.79 -3.53 17.64
CA GLU A 49 -5.20 -3.87 17.50
C GLU A 49 -6.06 -2.60 17.37
N ASP A 50 -5.83 -1.60 18.23
CA ASP A 50 -6.52 -0.32 18.19
C ASP A 50 -6.25 0.43 16.86
N LEU A 51 -5.00 0.38 16.38
CA LEU A 51 -4.62 0.94 15.09
C LEU A 51 -5.34 0.24 13.93
N GLN A 52 -5.37 -1.09 13.94
CA GLN A 52 -6.09 -1.88 12.92
C GLN A 52 -7.57 -1.55 12.91
N LYS A 53 -8.23 -1.55 14.08
CA LYS A 53 -9.64 -1.18 14.24
C LYS A 53 -9.91 0.25 13.78
N ALA A 54 -9.00 1.19 14.06
CA ALA A 54 -9.14 2.57 13.61
C ALA A 54 -9.12 2.67 12.08
N PHE A 55 -8.20 1.98 11.40
CA PHE A 55 -8.21 1.92 9.94
C PHE A 55 -9.49 1.29 9.39
N GLU A 56 -9.97 0.20 10.02
CA GLU A 56 -11.21 -0.45 9.61
C GLU A 56 -12.44 0.44 9.77
N LYS A 57 -12.49 1.21 10.86
CA LYS A 57 -13.53 2.23 11.09
C LYS A 57 -13.49 3.35 10.05
N ASN A 58 -12.31 3.66 9.52
CA ASN A 58 -12.12 4.64 8.43
C ASN A 58 -12.36 4.03 7.03
N GLY A 59 -12.87 2.80 6.95
CA GLY A 59 -13.30 2.20 5.69
C GLY A 59 -12.22 1.41 4.96
N ILE A 60 -11.14 1.03 5.64
CA ILE A 60 -10.17 0.06 5.15
C ILE A 60 -10.57 -1.36 5.56
N GLU A 61 -10.16 -2.36 4.80
CA GLU A 61 -10.28 -3.76 5.15
C GLU A 61 -8.91 -4.42 4.99
N PHE A 62 -8.47 -5.14 6.04
CA PHE A 62 -7.22 -5.86 6.04
C PHE A 62 -7.45 -7.28 5.54
N LEU A 63 -6.71 -7.66 4.52
CA LEU A 63 -6.76 -8.99 3.94
C LEU A 63 -5.62 -9.83 4.53
N PRO A 64 -5.92 -10.95 5.21
CA PRO A 64 -4.88 -11.87 5.66
C PRO A 64 -4.20 -12.56 4.47
N ALA A 65 -2.99 -13.08 4.67
CA ALA A 65 -2.38 -13.99 3.72
C ALA A 65 -3.19 -15.29 3.68
N THR A 66 -3.72 -15.64 2.51
CA THR A 66 -4.35 -16.94 2.24
C THR A 66 -3.35 -17.80 1.49
N GLY A 67 -3.47 -19.14 1.53
CA GLY A 67 -2.40 -20.05 1.06
C GLY A 67 -1.80 -19.76 -0.32
N ALA A 68 -2.56 -19.17 -1.25
CA ALA A 68 -2.09 -18.77 -2.58
C ALA A 68 -1.81 -17.26 -2.76
N LEU A 69 -2.29 -16.40 -1.86
CA LEU A 69 -2.20 -14.94 -1.99
C LEU A 69 -1.74 -14.29 -0.69
N GLY A 70 -0.81 -13.36 -0.80
CA GLY A 70 -0.33 -12.63 0.36
C GLY A 70 -1.33 -11.66 0.97
N ALA A 71 -0.95 -11.13 2.13
CA ALA A 71 -1.75 -10.16 2.85
C ALA A 71 -1.88 -8.84 2.08
N GLY A 72 -2.90 -8.06 2.39
CA GLY A 72 -3.17 -6.82 1.69
C GLY A 72 -4.11 -5.88 2.43
N VAL A 73 -4.46 -4.78 1.78
CA VAL A 73 -5.44 -3.81 2.24
C VAL A 73 -6.31 -3.33 1.08
N ARG A 74 -7.58 -3.07 1.33
CA ARG A 74 -8.51 -2.51 0.33
C ARG A 74 -9.52 -1.57 0.97
N TRP A 75 -10.22 -0.77 0.18
CA TRP A 75 -11.41 -0.09 0.69
C TRP A 75 -12.53 -1.09 0.93
N ARG A 76 -13.20 -0.96 2.07
CA ARG A 76 -14.36 -1.79 2.44
C ARG A 76 -15.54 -1.58 1.49
N LYS A 77 -15.75 -0.34 1.01
CA LYS A 77 -16.85 0.00 0.10
C LYS A 77 -16.32 0.37 -1.28
N PRO A 78 -17.02 -0.03 -2.36
CA PRO A 78 -16.74 0.46 -3.69
C PRO A 78 -17.20 1.91 -3.88
N GLY A 79 -16.80 2.52 -4.99
CA GLY A 79 -17.17 3.88 -5.38
C GLY A 79 -16.27 4.97 -4.80
N GLN A 80 -15.07 4.63 -4.32
CA GLN A 80 -14.13 5.66 -3.90
C GLN A 80 -13.61 6.45 -5.10
N LYS A 81 -13.51 7.78 -4.95
CA LYS A 81 -13.09 8.70 -6.02
C LYS A 81 -11.57 8.63 -6.26
N ASP A 82 -11.06 7.48 -6.70
CA ASP A 82 -9.68 7.31 -7.15
C ASP A 82 -9.62 7.24 -8.67
N ARG A 83 -9.98 8.35 -9.32
CA ARG A 83 -10.15 8.48 -10.78
C ARG A 83 -8.96 7.95 -11.59
N PHE A 84 -7.75 8.01 -11.03
CA PHE A 84 -6.52 7.62 -11.70
C PHE A 84 -5.76 6.49 -10.99
N ARG A 85 -6.40 5.78 -10.05
CA ARG A 85 -5.76 4.73 -9.22
C ARG A 85 -4.56 5.25 -8.40
N GLY A 86 -4.47 6.56 -8.18
CA GLY A 86 -3.32 7.22 -7.57
C GLY A 86 -3.13 6.81 -6.12
N ALA A 87 -4.22 6.63 -5.39
CA ALA A 87 -4.18 6.09 -4.03
C ALA A 87 -3.78 4.62 -4.01
N GLN A 88 -4.21 3.80 -4.98
CA GLN A 88 -3.72 2.43 -5.11
C GLN A 88 -2.21 2.37 -5.36
N PHE A 89 -1.69 3.18 -6.28
CA PHE A 89 -0.24 3.24 -6.57
C PHE A 89 0.56 3.71 -5.35
N ARG A 90 0.06 4.72 -4.63
CA ARG A 90 0.67 5.18 -3.38
C ARG A 90 0.69 4.05 -2.34
N ALA A 91 -0.41 3.32 -2.20
CA ALA A 91 -0.53 2.20 -1.28
C ALA A 91 0.42 1.05 -1.64
N ALA A 92 0.57 0.72 -2.92
CA ALA A 92 1.52 -0.28 -3.40
C ALA A 92 2.96 0.12 -3.11
N ARG A 93 3.32 1.38 -3.37
CA ARG A 93 4.65 1.89 -3.04
C ARG A 93 4.90 1.85 -1.53
N ALA A 94 3.92 2.26 -0.73
CA ALA A 94 4.02 2.23 0.73
C ALA A 94 4.13 0.80 1.27
N MET A 95 3.38 -0.15 0.71
CA MET A 95 3.46 -1.58 1.02
C MET A 95 4.87 -2.13 0.74
N ALA A 96 5.42 -1.81 -0.44
CA ALA A 96 6.77 -2.20 -0.87
C ALA A 96 7.91 -1.55 -0.07
N ASN A 97 7.61 -0.54 0.76
CA ASN A 97 8.60 0.33 1.41
C ASN A 97 9.53 1.06 0.42
N GLN A 98 9.09 1.30 -0.82
CA GLN A 98 9.94 1.89 -1.85
C GLN A 98 9.83 3.41 -1.86
N SER A 99 10.94 4.10 -2.12
CA SER A 99 10.91 5.54 -2.37
C SER A 99 10.44 5.82 -3.80
N MET A 100 10.03 7.07 -4.08
CA MET A 100 9.73 7.49 -5.45
C MET A 100 10.95 7.36 -6.38
N ARG A 101 12.16 7.48 -5.80
CA ARG A 101 13.41 7.33 -6.53
C ARG A 101 13.63 5.87 -6.92
N ASP A 102 13.50 4.94 -5.98
CA ASP A 102 13.64 3.51 -6.26
C ASP A 102 12.62 3.05 -7.32
N LEU A 103 11.38 3.52 -7.18
CA LEU A 103 10.33 3.22 -8.17
C LEU A 103 10.68 3.77 -9.56
N GLN A 104 11.28 4.97 -9.65
CA GLN A 104 11.78 5.51 -10.91
C GLN A 104 12.89 4.63 -11.50
N GLU A 105 13.85 4.21 -10.69
CA GLU A 105 14.96 3.35 -11.13
C GLU A 105 14.45 1.98 -11.63
N MET A 106 13.44 1.42 -10.97
CA MET A 106 12.86 0.11 -11.35
C MET A 106 11.91 0.16 -12.55
N SER A 107 11.07 1.20 -12.65
CA SER A 107 10.01 1.30 -13.67
C SER A 107 10.39 2.14 -14.89
N GLY A 108 11.45 2.95 -14.79
CA GLY A 108 11.82 3.95 -15.78
C GLY A 108 10.80 5.11 -15.88
N VAL A 109 9.90 5.24 -14.92
CA VAL A 109 8.88 6.31 -14.87
C VAL A 109 9.40 7.47 -14.03
N ASN A 110 9.29 8.70 -14.56
CA ASN A 110 9.78 9.89 -13.88
C ASN A 110 9.09 10.10 -12.51
N ARG A 111 9.87 10.39 -11.46
CA ARG A 111 9.35 10.68 -10.11
C ARG A 111 8.27 11.76 -10.11
N ASN A 112 8.39 12.78 -10.97
CA ASN A 112 7.40 13.87 -11.04
C ASN A 112 6.05 13.35 -11.55
N PHE A 113 6.06 12.36 -12.44
CA PHE A 113 4.84 11.69 -12.87
C PHE A 113 4.23 10.90 -11.70
N VAL A 114 5.03 10.14 -10.97
CA VAL A 114 4.59 9.40 -9.77
C VAL A 114 4.00 10.35 -8.73
N THR A 115 4.67 11.47 -8.41
CA THR A 115 4.17 12.47 -7.46
C THR A 115 2.82 13.05 -7.91
N ARG A 116 2.69 13.42 -9.19
CA ARG A 116 1.43 13.95 -9.73
C ARG A 116 0.32 12.90 -9.70
N LEU A 117 0.63 11.66 -10.05
CA LEU A 117 -0.29 10.53 -10.00
C LEU A 117 -0.80 10.30 -8.58
N GLU A 118 0.11 10.23 -7.60
CA GLU A 118 -0.25 10.02 -6.21
C GLU A 118 -1.04 11.20 -5.65
N THR A 119 -0.79 12.44 -6.07
CA THR A 119 -1.51 13.65 -5.61
C THR A 119 -2.79 13.95 -6.40
N ALA A 120 -3.19 13.07 -7.33
CA ALA A 120 -4.30 13.29 -8.26
C ALA A 120 -4.21 14.58 -9.10
N GLN A 121 -2.99 15.12 -9.30
CA GLN A 121 -2.70 16.33 -10.07
C GLN A 121 -2.29 16.01 -11.53
N ILE A 122 -2.93 15.00 -12.11
CA ILE A 122 -2.68 14.53 -13.48
C ILE A 122 -3.82 15.04 -14.37
N GLY A 123 -3.45 15.72 -15.46
CA GLY A 123 -4.42 16.18 -16.47
C GLY A 123 -4.80 15.10 -17.49
N GLY A 124 -3.93 14.10 -17.69
CA GLY A 124 -4.14 13.00 -18.64
C GLY A 124 -3.37 11.75 -18.26
N LEU A 125 -3.96 10.60 -18.54
CA LEU A 125 -3.47 9.30 -18.11
C LEU A 125 -2.71 8.60 -19.24
N ASN A 126 -1.41 8.42 -19.06
CA ASN A 126 -0.61 7.62 -19.99
C ASN A 126 -0.69 6.15 -19.59
N LEU A 127 -1.48 5.38 -20.33
CA LEU A 127 -1.69 3.94 -20.10
C LEU A 127 -0.38 3.13 -20.18
N GLU A 128 0.56 3.52 -21.03
CA GLU A 128 1.85 2.84 -21.12
C GLU A 128 2.69 3.07 -19.86
N THR A 129 2.62 4.27 -19.30
CA THR A 129 3.33 4.61 -18.06
C THR A 129 2.74 3.84 -16.87
N LEU A 130 1.41 3.68 -16.82
CA LEU A 130 0.78 2.85 -15.81
C LEU A 130 1.18 1.38 -15.94
N LYS A 131 1.20 0.83 -17.16
CA LYS A 131 1.64 -0.55 -17.39
C LYS A 131 3.07 -0.77 -16.92
N LYS A 132 3.97 0.21 -17.08
CA LYS A 132 5.34 0.15 -16.53
C LYS A 132 5.35 0.09 -15.01
N LEU A 133 4.54 0.90 -14.34
CA LEU A 133 4.38 0.87 -12.89
C LEU A 133 3.81 -0.47 -12.41
N GLU A 134 2.73 -0.96 -13.04
CA GLU A 134 2.11 -2.24 -12.71
C GLU A 134 3.11 -3.41 -12.87
N ARG A 135 3.92 -3.43 -13.93
CA ARG A 135 4.99 -4.42 -14.09
C ARG A 135 6.06 -4.31 -13.00
N ALA A 136 6.45 -3.09 -12.62
CA ALA A 136 7.42 -2.89 -11.54
C ALA A 136 6.89 -3.41 -10.19
N PHE A 137 5.61 -3.18 -9.89
CA PHE A 137 4.97 -3.73 -8.69
C PHE A 137 4.80 -5.26 -8.76
N ALA A 138 4.48 -5.81 -9.93
CA ALA A 138 4.41 -7.26 -10.11
C ALA A 138 5.76 -7.95 -9.83
N ARG A 139 6.88 -7.33 -10.21
CA ARG A 139 8.25 -7.79 -9.86
C ARG A 139 8.55 -7.73 -8.36
N LEU A 140 7.85 -6.87 -7.63
CA LEU A 140 7.89 -6.77 -6.17
C LEU A 140 6.88 -7.71 -5.50
N HIS A 141 6.22 -8.60 -6.26
CA HIS A 141 5.14 -9.46 -5.76
C HIS A 141 3.94 -8.67 -5.22
N ILE A 142 3.64 -7.50 -5.79
CA ILE A 142 2.50 -6.67 -5.41
C ILE A 142 1.48 -6.63 -6.55
N GLU A 143 0.22 -6.86 -6.21
CA GLU A 143 -0.92 -6.77 -7.11
C GLU A 143 -1.90 -5.69 -6.65
N LEU A 144 -2.34 -4.87 -7.60
CA LEU A 144 -3.37 -3.87 -7.40
C LEU A 144 -4.74 -4.52 -7.59
N THR A 145 -5.46 -4.76 -6.50
CA THR A 145 -6.79 -5.37 -6.56
C THR A 145 -7.79 -4.36 -7.16
N PRO A 146 -8.51 -4.72 -8.24
CA PRO A 146 -9.53 -3.85 -8.82
C PRO A 146 -10.72 -3.70 -7.87
N GLU A 147 -11.47 -2.63 -8.06
CA GLU A 147 -12.78 -2.47 -7.43
C GLU A 147 -13.76 -3.53 -7.95
N SER A 148 -14.64 -4.01 -7.07
CA SER A 148 -15.73 -4.92 -7.38
C SER A 148 -17.07 -4.30 -6.97
N GLU A 149 -18.17 -5.02 -7.17
CA GLU A 149 -19.51 -4.59 -6.79
C GLU A 149 -19.71 -4.53 -5.27
N THR A 150 -18.93 -5.31 -4.51
CA THR A 150 -19.08 -5.48 -3.06
C THR A 150 -17.92 -4.92 -2.24
N TRP A 151 -16.76 -4.71 -2.85
CA TRP A 151 -15.56 -4.16 -2.19
C TRP A 151 -14.84 -3.16 -3.09
N GLY A 152 -14.18 -2.20 -2.46
CA GLY A 152 -13.41 -1.20 -3.19
C GLY A 152 -12.05 -1.71 -3.64
N ALA A 153 -11.40 -0.88 -4.44
CA ALA A 153 -10.04 -1.10 -4.90
C ALA A 153 -9.02 -1.24 -3.73
N GLY A 154 -7.88 -1.86 -4.00
CA GLY A 154 -6.87 -2.11 -2.97
C GLY A 154 -5.52 -2.53 -3.50
N VAL A 155 -4.69 -3.03 -2.60
CA VAL A 155 -3.38 -3.58 -2.90
C VAL A 155 -3.10 -4.79 -2.02
N ARG A 156 -2.46 -5.81 -2.57
CA ARG A 156 -2.05 -6.99 -1.82
C ARG A 156 -0.75 -7.59 -2.35
N TRP A 157 -0.10 -8.36 -1.50
CA TRP A 157 0.99 -9.22 -1.92
C TRP A 157 0.46 -10.42 -2.72
N THR A 158 1.21 -10.84 -3.75
CA THR A 158 0.90 -12.04 -4.55
C THR A 158 1.48 -13.31 -3.93
N VAL A 159 2.43 -13.17 -3.01
CA VAL A 159 3.06 -14.28 -2.28
C VAL A 159 2.72 -14.23 -0.79
N PRO A 160 2.55 -15.38 -0.12
CA PRO A 160 2.16 -15.44 1.29
C PRO A 160 3.18 -14.76 2.22
N ASP A 161 4.47 -14.86 1.90
CA ASP A 161 5.54 -14.16 2.61
C ASP A 161 6.51 -13.47 1.63
N PRO A 162 6.33 -12.16 1.38
CA PRO A 162 7.13 -11.39 0.42
C PRO A 162 8.50 -10.98 0.96
N PHE A 163 8.75 -11.16 2.26
CA PHE A 163 10.00 -10.77 2.92
C PHE A 163 11.01 -11.92 2.95
N SER A 164 10.56 -13.18 2.86
CA SER A 164 11.41 -14.36 2.73
C SER A 164 11.82 -14.68 1.29
N GLN A 165 11.16 -14.10 0.29
CA GLN A 165 11.49 -14.31 -1.13
C GLN A 165 12.12 -13.05 -1.72
N PRO A 166 13.35 -13.11 -2.27
CA PRO A 166 13.93 -11.96 -2.96
C PRO A 166 13.08 -11.60 -4.19
N PRO A 167 12.99 -10.30 -4.56
CA PRO A 167 12.23 -9.88 -5.73
C PRO A 167 12.70 -10.63 -6.97
N THR A 168 11.75 -11.07 -7.80
CA THR A 168 12.03 -11.88 -9.00
C THR A 168 12.99 -11.11 -9.91
N LYS A 169 14.26 -11.53 -9.94
CA LYS A 169 15.22 -11.09 -10.95
C LYS A 169 14.82 -11.79 -12.24
N GLU A 170 14.06 -11.12 -13.10
CA GLU A 170 13.99 -11.53 -14.51
C GLU A 170 15.43 -11.47 -15.05
N HIS A 171 16.03 -12.65 -15.24
CA HIS A 171 17.27 -12.78 -15.99
C HIS A 171 16.95 -12.45 -17.46
N SER A 172 17.71 -11.49 -17.99
CA SER A 172 18.05 -11.15 -19.39
C SER A 172 17.16 -11.65 -20.51
#